data_AF-A0A2V8IQS3-F1
#
_entry.id   AF-A0A2V8IQS3-F1
#
_cell.length_a   1.000
_cell.length_b   1.000
_cell.length_c   1.000
_cell.angle_alpha   90.00
_cell.angle_beta   90.00
_cell.angle_gamma   90.00
#
_symmetry.space_group_name_H-M   'P 1'
#
loop_
_entity.id
_entity.type
_entity.pdbx_description
1 polymer ?
#
loop_
_entity_poly.entity_id
_entity_poly.type
_entity_poly.pdbx_seq_one_letter_code
_entity_poly.pdbx_strand_id
1 'polypeptide(L)'
;MSPILVRPVREQLEHDRVIRLLLTRLKRKHEIAINIGDEQAAGVKVGIGQMFPDLVLTSTDRGKRLEGIVEVETGESVNHLEAMAQWAHFGRMRVPFHLYVPAAAVDIAKRLCAENQVNVAEIWSYHTIGDQTRFTLVQRDTTQSAPRETTRHDDHNGQHKAPSGDVRRKGTTPRTAPPSRTTASSSARSAGRKAAPAARGAKPRASRAKPAARKTARTQKRK
;
A
#
# COMPACT_ATOMS: atom_id res chain seq x y z
N MET A 1 8.85 3.24 -0.21
CA MET A 1 9.02 3.91 -1.52
C MET A 1 7.66 3.93 -2.18
N SER A 2 7.07 5.12 -2.31
CA SER A 2 5.73 5.36 -2.83
C SER A 2 5.80 5.60 -4.34
N PRO A 3 4.96 4.98 -5.18
CA PRO A 3 5.09 5.12 -6.63
C PRO A 3 4.30 6.30 -7.20
N ILE A 4 4.81 7.51 -6.95
CA ILE A 4 5.05 8.52 -7.99
C ILE A 4 6.46 9.05 -7.74
N LEU A 5 7.37 8.84 -8.69
CA LEU A 5 8.81 9.13 -8.50
C LEU A 5 9.11 10.63 -8.34
N VAL A 6 8.26 11.52 -8.86
CA VAL A 6 8.23 12.96 -8.58
C VAL A 6 6.82 13.47 -8.92
N ARG A 7 6.02 13.90 -7.94
CA ARG A 7 4.75 14.60 -8.22
C ARG A 7 5.04 16.02 -8.71
N PRO A 8 4.34 16.57 -9.72
CA PRO A 8 4.45 17.98 -10.08
C PRO A 8 4.21 18.88 -8.87
N VAL A 9 4.96 19.98 -8.75
CA VAL A 9 4.89 20.90 -7.58
C VAL A 9 3.46 21.36 -7.28
N ARG A 10 2.68 21.66 -8.32
CA ARG A 10 1.27 22.07 -8.16
C ARG A 10 0.46 20.99 -7.45
N GLU A 11 0.69 19.73 -7.82
CA GLU A 11 -0.03 18.59 -7.27
C GLU A 11 0.41 18.32 -5.83
N GLN A 12 1.71 18.42 -5.54
CA GLN A 12 2.21 18.32 -4.17
C GLN A 12 1.63 19.40 -3.26
N LEU A 13 1.50 20.65 -3.75
CA LEU A 13 0.89 21.73 -2.97
C LEU A 13 -0.60 21.49 -2.70
N GLU A 14 -1.32 20.88 -3.65
CA GLU A 14 -2.71 20.48 -3.45
C GLU A 14 -2.83 19.36 -2.41
N HIS A 15 -2.01 18.32 -2.55
CA HIS A 15 -1.90 17.20 -1.61
C HIS A 15 -1.64 17.68 -0.17
N ASP A 16 -0.57 18.45 0.02
CA ASP A 16 -0.19 19.02 1.31
C ASP A 16 -1.31 19.91 1.91
N ARG A 17 -1.99 20.70 1.07
CA ARG A 17 -3.11 21.55 1.51
C ARG A 17 -4.25 20.70 2.06
N VAL A 18 -4.63 19.63 1.36
CA VAL A 18 -5.69 18.73 1.80
C VAL A 18 -5.30 18.05 3.12
N ILE A 19 -4.06 17.56 3.26
CA ILE A 19 -3.57 16.96 4.51
C ILE A 19 -3.71 17.93 5.70
N ARG A 20 -3.27 19.19 5.56
CA ARG A 20 -3.37 20.19 6.63
C ARG A 20 -4.82 20.48 7.04
N LEU A 21 -5.74 20.48 6.06
CA LEU A 21 -7.16 20.66 6.33
C LEU A 21 -7.77 19.45 7.06
N LEU A 22 -7.37 18.23 6.68
CA LEU A 22 -7.79 17.00 7.34
C LEU A 22 -7.29 16.92 8.78
N LEU A 23 -6.04 17.30 9.04
CA LEU A 23 -5.50 17.42 10.39
C LEU A 23 -6.40 18.29 11.27
N THR A 24 -6.79 19.47 10.77
CA THR A 24 -7.65 20.41 11.52
C THR A 24 -9.05 19.84 11.76
N ARG A 25 -9.60 19.08 10.81
CA ARG A 25 -10.92 18.44 10.92
C ARG A 25 -10.92 17.30 11.93
N LEU A 26 -9.89 16.46 11.91
CA LEU A 26 -9.84 15.17 12.61
C LEU A 26 -9.22 15.27 14.01
N LYS A 27 -8.39 16.28 14.31
CA LYS A 27 -7.73 16.48 15.62
C LYS A 27 -8.68 16.63 16.81
N ARG A 28 -9.98 16.84 16.55
CA ARG A 28 -11.02 16.90 17.58
C ARG A 28 -11.38 15.53 18.15
N LYS A 29 -11.03 14.45 17.44
CA LYS A 29 -11.40 13.07 17.80
C LYS A 29 -10.20 12.17 18.03
N HIS A 30 -9.07 12.45 17.39
CA HIS A 30 -7.88 11.60 17.41
C HIS A 30 -6.63 12.43 17.69
N GLU A 31 -5.61 11.80 18.25
CA GLU A 31 -4.23 12.28 18.11
C GLU A 31 -3.75 11.91 16.69
N ILE A 32 -3.07 12.82 16.01
CA ILE A 32 -2.76 12.67 14.58
C ILE A 32 -1.29 12.96 14.36
N ALA A 33 -0.61 12.01 13.74
CA ALA A 33 0.69 12.24 13.12
C ALA A 33 0.50 12.36 11.60
N ILE A 34 1.27 13.26 10.98
CA ILE A 34 1.21 13.55 9.55
C ILE A 34 2.57 13.28 8.92
N ASN A 35 2.57 12.78 7.69
CA ASN A 35 3.76 12.67 6.85
C ASN A 35 3.54 13.59 5.65
N ILE A 36 4.30 14.68 5.56
CA ILE A 36 4.19 15.67 4.48
C ILE A 36 5.46 15.66 3.64
N GLY A 37 5.31 15.67 2.32
CA GLY A 37 6.45 15.61 1.39
C GLY A 37 7.29 14.35 1.63
N ASP A 38 8.59 14.53 1.85
CA ASP A 38 9.53 13.43 2.08
C ASP A 38 9.69 13.05 3.57
N GLU A 39 8.94 13.69 4.47
CA GLU A 39 9.02 13.45 5.90
C GLU A 39 8.35 12.11 6.29
N GLN A 40 9.08 11.26 7.01
CA GLN A 40 8.63 9.94 7.46
C GLN A 40 8.54 9.88 8.99
N ALA A 41 7.75 10.79 9.58
CA ALA A 41 7.65 10.98 11.02
C ALA A 41 6.88 9.85 11.73
N ALA A 42 5.82 9.33 11.10
CA ALA A 42 4.98 8.29 11.69
C ALA A 42 4.72 7.16 10.70
N GLY A 43 5.41 6.04 10.89
CA GLY A 43 5.19 4.85 10.09
C GLY A 43 4.28 3.83 10.77
N VAL A 44 3.58 3.08 9.95
CA VAL A 44 2.77 1.93 10.34
C VAL A 44 3.40 0.65 9.84
N LYS A 45 3.33 -0.41 10.65
CA LYS A 45 3.86 -1.72 10.27
C LYS A 45 2.86 -2.42 9.34
N VAL A 46 3.31 -2.79 8.15
CA VAL A 46 2.51 -3.53 7.16
C VAL A 46 3.28 -4.76 6.71
N GLY A 47 2.81 -5.94 7.15
CA GLY A 47 3.52 -7.21 6.94
C GLY A 47 4.91 -7.19 7.59
N ILE A 48 5.95 -7.40 6.78
CA ILE A 48 7.36 -7.37 7.19
C ILE A 48 7.98 -5.96 7.08
N GLY A 49 7.29 -5.01 6.44
CA GLY A 49 7.79 -3.67 6.19
C GLY A 49 7.14 -2.60 7.07
N GLN A 50 7.66 -1.38 6.92
CA GLN A 50 7.08 -0.15 7.46
C GLN A 50 6.68 0.75 6.28
N MET A 51 5.50 1.35 6.39
CA MET A 51 4.95 2.28 5.41
C MET A 51 4.54 3.57 6.12
N PHE A 52 4.43 4.66 5.36
CA PHE A 52 4.21 5.99 5.91
C PHE A 52 2.97 6.59 5.21
N PRO A 53 1.75 6.28 5.69
CA PRO A 53 0.53 6.88 5.15
C PRO A 53 0.49 8.36 5.46
N ASP A 54 -0.27 9.15 4.71
CA ASP A 54 -0.31 10.60 4.89
C ASP A 54 -0.73 11.04 6.30
N LEU A 55 -1.71 10.35 6.90
CA LEU A 55 -2.08 10.56 8.30
C LEU A 55 -2.22 9.23 9.05
N VAL A 56 -1.68 9.21 10.27
CA VAL A 56 -1.83 8.14 11.23
C VAL A 56 -2.73 8.62 12.36
N LEU A 57 -3.88 7.97 12.55
CA LEU A 57 -4.83 8.30 13.59
C LEU A 57 -4.60 7.40 14.80
N THR A 58 -4.26 7.99 15.94
CA THR A 58 -4.12 7.28 17.21
C THR A 58 -5.15 7.75 18.22
N SER A 59 -5.53 6.86 19.13
CA SER A 59 -6.42 7.20 20.23
C SER A 59 -5.84 8.31 21.08
N THR A 60 -6.70 9.20 21.60
CA THR A 60 -6.32 10.26 22.53
C THR A 60 -6.11 9.77 23.97
N ASP A 61 -6.37 8.48 24.22
CA ASP A 61 -6.26 7.87 25.53
C ASP A 61 -4.82 7.46 25.89
N ARG A 62 -4.64 6.98 27.13
CA ARG A 62 -3.35 6.48 27.61
C ARG A 62 -3.02 5.14 26.94
N GLY A 63 -2.47 5.22 25.74
CA GLY A 63 -2.04 4.03 25.00
C GLY A 63 -1.65 4.29 23.56
N LYS A 64 -2.01 5.45 22.98
CA LYS A 64 -1.75 5.82 21.57
C LYS A 64 -1.99 4.66 20.60
N ARG A 65 -3.09 3.92 20.82
CA ARG A 65 -3.46 2.79 19.97
C ARG A 65 -3.75 3.32 18.57
N LEU A 66 -3.25 2.65 17.54
CA LEU A 66 -3.60 2.95 16.15
C LEU A 66 -5.10 2.70 15.93
N GLU A 67 -5.83 3.74 15.56
CA GLU A 67 -7.28 3.72 15.33
C GLU A 67 -7.65 3.80 13.84
N GLY A 68 -6.74 4.26 13.00
CA GLY A 68 -6.95 4.30 11.56
C GLY A 68 -5.79 4.94 10.83
N ILE A 69 -5.84 4.84 9.51
CA ILE A 69 -4.91 5.50 8.60
C ILE A 69 -5.69 6.22 7.52
N VAL A 70 -5.09 7.30 7.00
CA VAL A 70 -5.66 8.10 5.93
C VAL A 70 -4.63 8.27 4.84
N GLU A 71 -5.04 8.02 3.60
CA GLU A 71 -4.28 8.37 2.40
C GLU A 71 -5.03 9.42 1.59
N VAL A 72 -4.31 10.41 1.10
CA VAL A 72 -4.82 11.49 0.27
C VAL A 72 -4.22 11.36 -1.12
N GLU A 73 -5.11 11.29 -2.11
CA GLU A 73 -4.73 11.24 -3.51
C GLU A 73 -5.06 12.56 -4.20
N THR A 74 -4.38 12.83 -5.29
CA THR A 74 -4.57 13.94 -6.23
C THR A 74 -4.86 13.41 -7.63
N GLY A 75 -5.06 14.32 -8.59
CA GLY A 75 -5.55 13.96 -9.92
C GLY A 75 -4.73 12.87 -10.63
N GLU A 76 -3.40 12.94 -10.57
CA GLU A 76 -2.50 12.00 -11.26
C GLU A 76 -2.16 10.78 -10.39
N SER A 77 -2.32 10.89 -9.07
CA SER A 77 -2.03 9.80 -8.13
C SER A 77 -3.17 8.79 -7.96
N VAL A 78 -4.40 9.10 -8.37
CA VAL A 78 -5.45 8.09 -8.50
C VAL A 78 -5.16 7.19 -9.72
N ASN A 79 -4.34 6.15 -9.51
CA ASN A 79 -3.91 5.25 -10.58
C ASN A 79 -3.68 3.80 -10.08
N HIS A 80 -3.42 2.89 -11.03
CA HIS A 80 -3.27 1.46 -10.75
C HIS A 80 -2.00 1.11 -9.96
N LEU A 81 -0.90 1.84 -10.17
CA LEU A 81 0.34 1.59 -9.45
C LEU A 81 0.19 1.93 -7.97
N GLU A 82 -0.45 3.06 -7.66
CA GLU A 82 -0.74 3.47 -6.29
C GLU A 82 -1.70 2.49 -5.60
N ALA A 83 -2.74 2.03 -6.31
CA ALA A 83 -3.64 1.01 -5.82
C ALA A 83 -2.93 -0.29 -5.41
N MET A 84 -2.01 -0.79 -6.24
CA MET A 84 -1.28 -2.03 -5.96
C MET A 84 -0.17 -1.85 -4.91
N ALA A 85 0.59 -0.76 -4.99
CA ALA A 85 1.77 -0.56 -4.17
C ALA A 85 1.45 -0.01 -2.79
N GLN A 86 0.41 0.80 -2.65
CA GLN A 86 0.05 1.44 -1.38
C GLN A 86 -1.30 0.96 -0.87
N TRP A 87 -2.37 1.19 -1.62
CA TRP A 87 -3.71 1.00 -1.08
C TRP A 87 -3.99 -0.46 -0.71
N ALA A 88 -3.57 -1.42 -1.54
CA ALA A 88 -3.71 -2.84 -1.24
C ALA A 88 -2.98 -3.27 0.05
N HIS A 89 -1.88 -2.59 0.41
CA HIS A 89 -1.17 -2.84 1.65
C HIS A 89 -1.95 -2.28 2.85
N PHE A 90 -2.45 -1.06 2.73
CA PHE A 90 -3.27 -0.40 3.74
C PHE A 90 -4.61 -1.12 3.99
N GLY A 91 -5.29 -1.56 2.93
CA GLY A 91 -6.55 -2.30 3.05
C GLY A 91 -6.42 -3.68 3.73
N ARG A 92 -5.21 -4.23 3.87
CA ARG A 92 -4.97 -5.46 4.64
C ARG A 92 -4.73 -5.23 6.13
N MET A 93 -4.62 -3.97 6.56
CA MET A 93 -4.43 -3.65 7.96
C MET A 93 -5.70 -3.92 8.78
N ARG A 94 -5.53 -4.17 10.08
CA ARG A 94 -6.65 -4.39 11.02
C ARG A 94 -7.24 -3.10 11.59
N VAL A 95 -6.95 -1.97 10.96
CA VAL A 95 -7.47 -0.66 11.34
C VAL A 95 -8.16 -0.05 10.13
N PRO A 96 -9.20 0.79 10.33
CA PRO A 96 -9.85 1.52 9.26
C PRO A 96 -8.87 2.25 8.33
N PHE A 97 -9.00 1.99 7.04
CA PHE A 97 -8.30 2.72 6.00
C PHE A 97 -9.27 3.68 5.30
N HIS A 98 -8.99 4.98 5.40
CA HIS A 98 -9.78 6.03 4.75
C HIS A 98 -9.02 6.61 3.55
N LEU A 99 -9.68 6.65 2.39
CA LEU A 99 -9.11 7.17 1.15
C LEU A 99 -9.79 8.48 0.76
N TYR A 100 -9.01 9.55 0.63
CA TYR A 100 -9.48 10.86 0.19
C TYR A 100 -9.04 11.12 -1.25
N VAL A 101 -9.97 11.35 -2.16
CA VAL A 101 -9.70 11.53 -3.59
C VAL A 101 -10.36 12.81 -4.14
N PRO A 102 -9.86 13.39 -5.24
CA PRO A 102 -10.56 14.47 -5.92
C PRO A 102 -11.95 14.01 -6.35
N ALA A 103 -12.94 14.90 -6.29
CA ALA A 103 -14.31 14.60 -6.71
C ALA A 103 -14.41 14.01 -8.14
N ALA A 104 -13.55 14.46 -9.05
CA ALA A 104 -13.50 13.96 -10.43
C ALA A 104 -12.94 12.53 -10.57
N ALA A 105 -12.25 12.01 -9.54
CA ALA A 105 -11.56 10.73 -9.57
C ALA A 105 -12.27 9.63 -8.75
N VAL A 106 -13.43 9.94 -8.17
CA VAL A 106 -14.18 9.04 -7.29
C VAL A 106 -14.51 7.71 -7.95
N ASP A 107 -15.05 7.73 -9.17
CA ASP A 107 -15.46 6.51 -9.86
C ASP A 107 -14.25 5.64 -10.25
N ILE A 108 -13.14 6.29 -10.61
CA ILE A 108 -11.87 5.62 -10.90
C ILE A 108 -11.33 4.95 -9.63
N ALA A 109 -11.30 5.67 -8.51
CA ALA A 109 -10.83 5.14 -7.23
C ALA A 109 -11.67 3.94 -6.76
N LYS A 110 -13.00 4.02 -6.86
CA LYS A 110 -13.90 2.90 -6.55
C LYS A 110 -13.61 1.68 -7.42
N ARG A 111 -13.48 1.87 -8.72
CA ARG A 111 -13.15 0.79 -9.66
C ARG A 111 -11.80 0.16 -9.32
N LEU A 112 -10.77 0.97 -9.08
CA LEU A 112 -9.43 0.49 -8.72
C LEU A 112 -9.45 -0.29 -7.39
N CYS A 113 -10.21 0.17 -6.40
CA CYS A 113 -10.36 -0.57 -5.14
C CYS A 113 -11.03 -1.93 -5.37
N ALA A 114 -12.08 -1.99 -6.18
CA ALA A 114 -12.75 -3.25 -6.51
C ALA A 114 -11.85 -4.22 -7.28
N GLU A 115 -11.17 -3.73 -8.34
CA GLU A 115 -10.27 -4.53 -9.18
C GLU A 115 -9.08 -5.10 -8.39
N ASN A 116 -8.53 -4.33 -7.46
CA ASN A 116 -7.36 -4.71 -6.66
C ASN A 116 -7.73 -5.28 -5.29
N GLN A 117 -9.02 -5.52 -5.03
CA GLN A 117 -9.53 -6.06 -3.75
C GLN A 117 -9.06 -5.25 -2.53
N VAL A 118 -8.99 -3.93 -2.68
CA VAL A 118 -8.60 -3.02 -1.60
C VAL A 118 -9.78 -2.82 -0.67
N ASN A 119 -9.62 -3.24 0.58
CA ASN A 119 -10.64 -2.99 1.60
C ASN A 119 -10.47 -1.58 2.19
N VAL A 120 -11.33 -0.66 1.78
CA VAL A 120 -11.35 0.74 2.22
C VAL A 120 -12.56 0.95 3.12
N ALA A 121 -12.33 1.38 4.36
CA ALA A 121 -13.40 1.67 5.32
C ALA A 121 -14.28 2.83 4.85
N GLU A 122 -13.66 3.91 4.35
CA GLU A 122 -14.37 5.07 3.83
C GLU A 122 -13.66 5.67 2.62
N ILE A 123 -14.43 5.99 1.58
CA ILE A 123 -13.96 6.84 0.47
C ILE A 123 -14.61 8.21 0.63
N TRP A 124 -13.77 9.23 0.75
CA TRP A 124 -14.17 10.62 0.80
C TRP A 124 -13.75 11.31 -0.49
N SER A 125 -14.62 12.16 -1.01
CA SER A 125 -14.27 13.08 -2.07
C SER A 125 -13.92 14.44 -1.47
N TYR A 126 -12.96 15.11 -2.07
CA TYR A 126 -12.73 16.53 -1.83
C TYR A 126 -12.90 17.34 -3.11
N HIS A 127 -13.39 18.57 -2.93
CA HIS A 127 -13.56 19.52 -4.01
C HIS A 127 -13.14 20.90 -3.52
N THR A 128 -12.25 21.54 -4.28
CA THR A 128 -11.71 22.86 -3.97
C THR A 128 -12.40 23.91 -4.82
N ILE A 129 -13.16 24.81 -4.18
CA ILE A 129 -13.81 25.97 -4.81
C ILE A 129 -13.13 27.22 -4.27
N GLY A 130 -12.24 27.81 -5.07
CA GLY A 130 -11.37 28.90 -4.61
C GLY A 130 -10.55 28.48 -3.40
N ASP A 131 -10.75 29.17 -2.28
CA ASP A 131 -9.99 28.92 -1.04
C ASP A 131 -10.65 27.89 -0.11
N GLN A 132 -11.85 27.41 -0.43
CA GLN A 132 -12.57 26.44 0.38
C GLN A 132 -12.42 25.03 -0.19
N THR A 133 -12.06 24.07 0.67
CA THR A 133 -12.12 22.64 0.35
C THR A 133 -13.27 22.01 1.11
N ARG A 134 -14.16 21.34 0.38
CA ARG A 134 -15.30 20.60 0.94
C ARG A 134 -15.00 19.10 0.88
N PHE A 135 -15.36 18.39 1.95
CA PHE A 135 -15.19 16.94 2.06
C PHE A 135 -16.57 16.27 2.12
N THR A 136 -16.81 15.31 1.23
CA THR A 136 -18.08 14.57 1.13
C THR A 136 -17.81 13.08 1.22
N LEU A 137 -18.45 12.40 2.17
CA LEU A 137 -18.39 10.94 2.28
C LEU A 137 -19.11 10.34 1.08
N VAL A 138 -18.43 9.51 0.32
CA VAL A 138 -18.98 8.88 -0.89
C VAL A 138 -19.36 7.43 -0.63
N GLN A 139 -18.53 6.73 0.12
CA GLN A 139 -18.72 5.32 0.43
C GLN A 139 -18.23 5.06 1.85
N ARG A 140 -19.00 4.26 2.60
CA ARG A 140 -18.61 3.70 3.88
C ARG A 140 -18.88 2.20 3.84
N ASP A 141 -17.85 1.40 4.11
CA ASP A 141 -17.99 -0.02 4.36
C ASP A 141 -18.22 -0.25 5.86
N THR A 142 -19.40 -0.78 6.20
CA THR A 142 -19.79 -1.05 7.59
C THR A 142 -19.16 -2.31 8.16
N THR A 143 -18.45 -3.12 7.36
CA THR A 143 -17.90 -4.40 7.81
C THR A 143 -16.61 -4.27 8.63
N GLN A 144 -15.85 -3.18 8.46
CA GLN A 144 -14.58 -2.95 9.17
C GLN A 144 -14.72 -2.25 10.54
N SER A 145 -15.89 -1.69 10.87
CA SER A 145 -16.05 -0.82 12.04
C SER A 145 -16.27 -1.55 13.37
N ALA A 146 -16.35 -2.88 13.37
CA ALA A 146 -16.53 -3.64 14.61
C ALA A 146 -15.17 -3.96 15.26
N PRO A 147 -14.87 -3.43 16.46
CA PRO A 147 -13.85 -4.04 17.28
C PRO A 147 -14.32 -5.48 17.54
N ARG A 148 -13.57 -6.48 17.07
CA ARG A 148 -13.77 -7.85 17.55
C ARG A 148 -13.43 -7.83 19.04
N GLU A 149 -14.48 -7.69 19.85
CA GLU A 149 -14.46 -7.94 21.28
C GLU A 149 -13.93 -9.37 21.44
N THR A 150 -12.68 -9.46 21.88
CA THR A 150 -12.11 -10.74 22.27
C THR A 150 -12.90 -11.18 23.48
N THR A 151 -13.82 -12.13 23.28
CA THR A 151 -14.33 -12.98 24.34
C THR A 151 -13.12 -13.62 25.01
N ARG A 152 -12.65 -12.97 26.07
CA ARG A 152 -11.81 -13.60 27.08
C ARG A 152 -12.70 -14.66 27.70
N HIS A 153 -12.50 -15.91 27.28
CA HIS A 153 -12.93 -17.05 28.06
C HIS A 153 -12.15 -16.98 29.38
N ASP A 154 -12.78 -16.39 30.39
CA ASP A 154 -12.43 -16.57 31.79
C ASP A 154 -12.77 -18.02 32.17
N ASP A 155 -11.85 -18.95 31.90
CA ASP A 155 -11.84 -20.25 32.56
C ASP A 155 -10.95 -20.14 33.81
N HIS A 156 -11.56 -19.77 34.92
CA HIS A 156 -11.05 -20.05 36.25
C HIS A 156 -12.10 -20.81 37.06
N ASN A 157 -11.68 -21.98 37.56
CA ASN A 157 -12.14 -22.75 38.73
C ASN A 157 -12.52 -24.19 38.35
N GLY A 158 -11.94 -25.27 38.87
CA GLY A 158 -10.93 -25.45 39.91
C GLY A 158 -10.62 -26.95 40.08
N GLN A 159 -9.41 -27.23 40.59
CA GLN A 159 -8.97 -28.38 41.40
C GLN A 159 -9.67 -29.74 41.25
N HIS A 160 -8.92 -30.80 40.87
CA HIS A 160 -8.94 -32.10 41.56
C HIS A 160 -7.65 -32.92 41.31
N LYS A 161 -6.85 -33.01 42.39
CA LYS A 161 -6.07 -34.16 42.92
C LYS A 161 -5.51 -35.26 41.99
N ALA A 162 -4.19 -35.48 42.13
CA ALA A 162 -3.47 -36.70 41.74
C ALA A 162 -3.94 -37.94 42.52
N PRO A 163 -3.64 -39.16 41.99
CA PRO A 163 -2.70 -39.99 42.73
C PRO A 163 -1.68 -40.78 41.86
N SER A 164 -0.58 -41.12 42.52
CA SER A 164 0.55 -41.96 42.11
C SER A 164 0.15 -43.39 41.70
N GLY A 165 0.96 -44.00 40.83
CA GLY A 165 0.92 -45.43 40.54
C GLY A 165 2.12 -45.88 39.69
N ASP A 166 3.18 -46.31 40.39
CA ASP A 166 4.43 -46.89 39.90
C ASP A 166 4.23 -48.36 39.49
N VAL A 167 4.55 -48.75 38.24
CA VAL A 167 4.91 -50.15 37.91
C VAL A 167 6.03 -50.17 36.86
N ARG A 168 7.13 -50.74 37.31
CA ARG A 168 8.41 -51.02 36.64
C ARG A 168 8.45 -52.49 36.18
N ARG A 169 8.89 -52.78 34.94
CA ARG A 169 9.95 -53.78 34.61
C ARG A 169 10.04 -54.18 33.11
N LYS A 170 11.28 -54.05 32.57
CA LYS A 170 12.11 -54.97 31.73
C LYS A 170 11.42 -55.78 30.61
N GLY A 171 11.87 -55.86 29.35
CA GLY A 171 13.12 -55.51 28.68
C GLY A 171 13.69 -56.74 27.93
N THR A 172 13.81 -56.72 26.60
CA THR A 172 14.73 -57.57 25.79
C THR A 172 14.73 -57.19 24.28
N THR A 173 15.88 -56.74 23.78
CA THR A 173 16.36 -56.87 22.38
C THR A 173 17.15 -58.20 22.27
N PRO A 174 17.47 -58.83 21.09
CA PRO A 174 18.03 -58.16 19.91
C PRO A 174 17.86 -58.79 18.48
N ARG A 175 18.15 -57.94 17.46
CA ARG A 175 18.95 -58.20 16.23
C ARG A 175 18.45 -59.21 15.16
N THR A 176 18.23 -58.72 13.93
CA THR A 176 18.92 -59.21 12.71
C THR A 176 18.64 -58.31 11.49
N ALA A 177 19.67 -58.14 10.67
CA ALA A 177 19.71 -57.58 9.31
C ALA A 177 20.69 -58.49 8.51
N PRO A 178 20.94 -58.34 7.18
CA PRO A 178 20.15 -57.90 6.01
C PRO A 178 20.18 -59.06 4.92
N PRO A 179 19.98 -58.91 3.57
CA PRO A 179 20.78 -58.09 2.66
C PRO A 179 20.03 -57.44 1.46
N SER A 180 20.84 -56.76 0.64
CA SER A 180 20.62 -55.92 -0.55
C SER A 180 20.00 -56.58 -1.79
N ARG A 181 19.43 -55.74 -2.67
CA ARG A 181 19.60 -55.93 -4.13
C ARG A 181 19.42 -54.64 -4.94
N THR A 182 20.41 -54.41 -5.79
CA THR A 182 20.62 -53.38 -6.83
C THR A 182 19.95 -53.75 -8.16
N THR A 183 19.50 -52.73 -8.92
CA THR A 183 19.52 -52.57 -10.41
C THR A 183 18.89 -51.19 -10.73
N ALA A 184 19.58 -50.14 -11.17
CA ALA A 184 20.29 -49.88 -12.44
C ALA A 184 19.40 -49.67 -13.69
N SER A 185 19.34 -48.40 -14.13
CA SER A 185 19.36 -47.86 -15.51
C SER A 185 18.25 -48.14 -16.55
N SER A 186 17.65 -47.06 -17.07
CA SER A 186 17.64 -46.64 -18.49
C SER A 186 16.93 -45.26 -18.56
N SER A 187 17.56 -44.13 -18.90
CA SER A 187 18.09 -43.66 -20.20
C SER A 187 17.10 -43.81 -21.36
N ALA A 188 16.42 -42.71 -21.72
CA ALA A 188 16.07 -42.41 -23.10
C ALA A 188 15.96 -40.88 -23.32
N ARG A 189 16.94 -40.38 -24.07
CA ARG A 189 16.97 -39.08 -24.75
C ARG A 189 15.81 -38.96 -25.75
N SER A 190 15.27 -37.76 -25.92
CA SER A 190 15.00 -37.25 -27.26
C SER A 190 15.32 -35.76 -27.33
N ALA A 191 16.36 -35.47 -28.11
CA ALA A 191 16.83 -34.15 -28.47
C ALA A 191 16.22 -33.70 -29.80
N GLY A 192 16.15 -32.39 -29.99
CA GLY A 192 16.08 -31.72 -31.30
C GLY A 192 14.73 -31.06 -31.60
N ARG A 193 14.65 -29.86 -32.18
CA ARG A 193 15.65 -29.07 -32.91
C ARG A 193 15.20 -27.59 -32.99
N LYS A 194 16.24 -26.75 -33.04
CA LYS A 194 16.35 -25.35 -33.48
C LYS A 194 15.40 -24.90 -34.61
N ALA A 195 15.02 -23.62 -34.61
CA ALA A 195 15.27 -22.69 -35.71
C ALA A 195 15.02 -21.22 -35.31
N ALA A 196 16.07 -20.39 -35.37
CA ALA A 196 16.00 -19.01 -35.87
C ALA A 196 16.57 -19.07 -37.31
N PRO A 197 16.27 -18.13 -38.25
CA PRO A 197 16.83 -16.77 -38.19
C PRO A 197 16.08 -15.65 -38.97
N ALA A 198 16.67 -14.43 -38.89
CA ALA A 198 16.67 -13.32 -39.86
C ALA A 198 15.41 -12.43 -39.98
N ALA A 199 15.46 -11.13 -40.33
CA ALA A 199 16.47 -10.07 -40.37
C ALA A 199 15.76 -8.75 -40.80
N ARG A 200 16.44 -7.60 -40.58
CA ARG A 200 16.39 -6.32 -41.34
C ARG A 200 15.25 -5.29 -41.15
N GLY A 201 15.72 -4.04 -40.98
CA GLY A 201 15.10 -2.79 -41.45
C GLY A 201 14.47 -1.95 -40.33
N ALA A 202 14.60 -0.63 -40.22
CA ALA A 202 15.34 0.39 -40.96
C ALA A 202 15.31 1.68 -40.09
N LYS A 203 16.36 2.49 -40.14
CA LYS A 203 16.34 3.88 -39.65
C LYS A 203 15.49 4.74 -40.60
N PRO A 204 14.79 5.76 -40.10
CA PRO A 204 14.61 6.99 -40.85
C PRO A 204 15.34 8.16 -40.17
N ARG A 205 16.17 8.81 -41.00
CA ARG A 205 16.78 10.13 -40.81
C ARG A 205 15.90 11.13 -41.56
N ALA A 206 15.41 12.17 -40.90
CA ALA A 206 14.94 13.42 -41.52
C ALA A 206 14.95 14.50 -40.42
N SER A 207 15.87 15.47 -40.40
CA SER A 207 16.02 16.66 -41.25
C SER A 207 14.80 17.60 -41.28
N ARG A 208 14.89 18.71 -40.53
CA ARG A 208 14.38 20.05 -40.91
C ARG A 208 14.81 21.03 -39.80
N ALA A 209 15.80 21.88 -40.06
CA ALA A 209 15.71 23.18 -40.75
C ALA A 209 15.25 24.30 -39.80
N LYS A 210 16.20 25.20 -39.54
CA LYS A 210 16.05 26.50 -38.88
C LYS A 210 14.98 27.37 -39.57
N PRO A 211 14.29 28.24 -38.82
CA PRO A 211 13.88 29.53 -39.31
C PRO A 211 14.80 30.64 -38.80
N ALA A 212 15.04 31.60 -39.68
CA ALA A 212 15.95 32.72 -39.57
C ALA A 212 15.53 33.75 -38.51
N ALA A 213 16.49 34.23 -37.73
CA ALA A 213 16.37 35.48 -36.98
C ALA A 213 16.51 36.66 -37.96
N ARG A 214 15.38 37.28 -38.28
CA ARG A 214 15.30 38.52 -39.07
C ARG A 214 15.61 39.71 -38.16
N LYS A 215 16.60 40.51 -38.56
CA LYS A 215 16.97 41.81 -37.98
C LYS A 215 15.77 42.77 -37.95
N THR A 216 15.60 43.54 -36.88
CA THR A 216 15.19 44.96 -36.96
C THR A 216 15.84 45.78 -35.84
N ALA A 217 16.21 47.00 -36.21
CA ALA A 217 16.96 47.99 -35.45
C ALA A 217 16.05 48.91 -34.61
N ARG A 218 16.65 49.61 -33.62
CA ARG A 218 16.31 50.94 -33.02
C ARG A 218 16.96 50.99 -31.62
N THR A 219 17.51 52.06 -31.07
CA THR A 219 17.82 53.44 -31.47
C THR A 219 18.84 53.94 -30.43
N GLN A 220 19.72 54.84 -30.84
CA GLN A 220 20.64 55.63 -30.03
C GLN A 220 20.00 56.22 -28.75
N LYS A 221 20.76 56.25 -27.65
CA LYS A 221 20.55 57.23 -26.58
C LYS A 221 21.89 57.86 -26.22
N ARG A 222 21.92 59.19 -26.40
CA ARG A 222 22.97 60.14 -26.01
C ARG A 222 23.33 59.96 -24.53
N LYS A 223 24.62 60.08 -24.22
CA LYS A 223 25.14 60.92 -23.14
C LYS A 223 26.54 61.37 -23.54
#